data_AF-A0A1J5M4B6-F1
#
_entry.id   AF-A0A1J5M4B6-F1
#
_cell.length_a   1.000
_cell.length_b   1.000
_cell.length_c   1.000
_cell.angle_alpha   90.00
_cell.angle_beta   90.00
_cell.angle_gamma   90.00
#
_symmetry.space_group_name_H-M   'P 1'
#
loop_
_entity.id
_entity.type
_entity.pdbx_description
1 polymer ?
#
loop_
_entity_poly.entity_id
_entity_poly.type
_entity_poly.pdbx_seq_one_letter_code
_entity_poly.pdbx_strand_id
1 'polypeptide(L)'
;MKKNTLKKIGIVGAISILIFTGYMYVKISINDSNRESTCFQLLANKIESGITPEEIAEADLSRLQYLVEYSLVARMQMLEVSNRLRVDKDAPIPSRDLLILKQGTEDYLSIREELLEIANSYECGLEVSDKTLEKYGIDEELKLKGLLVSLSAALTLYDNYLIGVVLFEQDARIRKLINDPDAGFGLVANLLNEMTLNANSIESRHRIRRVIEYYESSLDTLDFLGETEADFAYLNQLIASSPSYNYVKKFRATEIASKKFIAFERIAQDLISKSSDDGFDMVSGLFGNTMGLFESRKGKLYKNDSVKNHIIENLKPLDILLEKTPFRLTDKLIPGHFGHVAIWTGTKSELIELDLWNNPYVKKYKDKLSNSSDSKSKNEHQIIEALRSGVQLSTLEEFMNIDDFVILRPIFNENEGEELTKEALLMAFRQVGKKYDFNFDVNTTDKIVCSELAYVSFPSIDWPTEKTLGRHNISPDNVAKLAWNSLPLELVMFYHDGQLIPEETQLEKMKELMTN
;
A
#
# COMPACT_ATOMS: atom_id res chain seq x y z
N MET A 1 -3.30 57.34 -12.58
CA MET A 1 -1.99 56.81 -13.00
C MET A 1 -2.01 56.55 -14.51
N LYS A 2 -1.04 57.08 -15.26
CA LYS A 2 -1.03 57.02 -16.74
C LYS A 2 -0.76 55.58 -17.22
N LYS A 3 -1.50 55.15 -18.25
CA LYS A 3 -1.43 53.82 -18.91
C LYS A 3 0.01 53.35 -19.25
N ASN A 4 0.93 54.30 -19.51
CA ASN A 4 2.35 54.04 -19.75
C ASN A 4 3.13 53.57 -18.52
N THR A 5 2.74 53.97 -17.31
CA THR A 5 3.41 53.56 -16.07
C THR A 5 3.08 52.10 -15.74
N LEU A 6 1.83 51.66 -15.94
CA LEU A 6 1.47 50.24 -15.80
C LEU A 6 2.14 49.36 -16.84
N LYS A 7 2.29 49.82 -18.09
CA LYS A 7 2.97 49.06 -19.15
C LYS A 7 4.46 48.89 -18.86
N LYS A 8 5.13 49.92 -18.32
CA LYS A 8 6.53 49.85 -17.88
C LYS A 8 6.71 48.92 -16.67
N ILE A 9 5.81 48.97 -15.68
CA ILE A 9 5.84 48.06 -14.52
C ILE A 9 5.62 46.60 -14.96
N GLY A 10 4.70 46.35 -15.90
CA GLY A 10 4.47 45.02 -16.46
C GLY A 10 5.67 44.46 -17.25
N ILE A 11 6.35 45.32 -18.03
CA ILE A 11 7.57 44.92 -18.76
C ILE A 11 8.72 44.63 -17.81
N VAL A 12 8.93 45.48 -16.78
CA VAL A 12 9.98 45.25 -15.77
C VAL A 12 9.70 43.96 -14.98
N GLY A 13 8.43 43.73 -14.59
CA GLY A 13 8.03 42.47 -13.94
C GLY A 13 8.28 41.24 -14.82
N ALA A 14 7.95 41.30 -16.11
CA ALA A 14 8.21 40.20 -17.04
C ALA A 14 9.71 39.92 -17.25
N ILE A 15 10.54 40.97 -17.32
CA ILE A 15 11.99 40.85 -17.44
C ILE A 15 12.59 40.26 -16.15
N SER A 16 12.14 40.70 -14.97
CA SER A 16 12.59 40.12 -13.70
C SER A 16 12.21 38.65 -13.55
N ILE A 17 11.03 38.25 -14.03
CA ILE A 17 10.61 36.84 -14.08
C ILE A 17 11.53 36.04 -15.01
N LEU A 18 11.80 36.54 -16.22
CA LEU A 18 12.67 35.86 -17.19
C LEU A 18 14.11 35.69 -16.68
N ILE A 19 14.65 36.72 -16.02
CA ILE A 19 15.98 36.67 -15.40
C ILE A 19 16.00 35.67 -14.24
N PHE A 20 14.98 35.67 -13.38
CA PHE A 20 14.87 34.72 -12.27
C PHE A 20 14.70 33.27 -12.76
N THR A 21 13.88 33.03 -13.78
CA THR A 21 13.74 31.70 -14.40
C THR A 21 15.02 31.24 -15.06
N GLY A 22 15.74 32.14 -15.75
CA GLY A 22 17.04 31.83 -16.36
C GLY A 22 18.11 31.53 -15.31
N TYR A 23 18.18 32.30 -14.23
CA TYR A 23 19.09 32.06 -13.11
C TYR A 23 18.80 30.73 -12.40
N MET A 24 17.53 30.44 -12.11
CA MET A 24 17.13 29.15 -11.52
C MET A 24 17.48 27.98 -12.44
N TYR A 25 17.24 28.10 -13.76
CA TYR A 25 17.60 27.09 -14.74
C TYR A 25 19.11 26.81 -14.77
N VAL A 26 19.95 27.86 -14.80
CA VAL A 26 21.42 27.72 -14.78
C VAL A 26 21.90 27.10 -13.46
N LYS A 27 21.33 27.51 -12.33
CA LYS A 27 21.68 26.94 -11.01
C LYS A 27 21.33 25.46 -10.92
N ILE A 28 20.16 25.06 -11.44
CA ILE A 28 19.73 23.65 -11.53
C ILE A 28 20.74 22.86 -12.37
N SER A 29 21.08 23.36 -13.57
CA SER A 29 22.00 22.68 -14.48
C SER A 29 23.42 22.49 -13.92
N ILE A 30 23.93 23.44 -13.12
CA ILE A 30 25.25 23.32 -12.48
C ILE A 30 25.23 22.30 -11.33
N ASN A 31 24.13 22.20 -10.58
CA ASN A 31 23.97 21.19 -9.53
C ASN A 31 23.91 19.76 -10.12
N ASP A 32 23.31 19.59 -11.29
CA ASP A 32 23.15 18.27 -11.93
C ASP A 32 24.51 17.64 -12.30
N SER A 33 25.48 18.42 -12.81
CA SER A 33 26.80 17.89 -13.22
C SER A 33 27.68 17.41 -12.07
N ASN A 34 27.61 18.02 -10.88
CA ASN A 34 28.36 17.55 -9.71
C ASN A 34 27.76 16.26 -9.11
N ARG A 35 26.50 15.94 -9.43
CA ARG A 35 25.75 14.81 -8.87
C ARG A 35 26.00 13.50 -9.60
N GLU A 36 26.30 13.50 -10.90
CA GLU A 36 26.68 12.30 -11.65
C GLU A 36 27.86 11.57 -10.97
N SER A 37 28.89 12.33 -10.58
CA SER A 37 30.06 11.79 -9.88
C SER A 37 29.70 11.17 -8.52
N THR A 38 28.72 11.71 -7.80
CA THR A 38 28.28 11.17 -6.50
C THR A 38 27.45 9.90 -6.68
N CYS A 39 26.58 9.88 -7.68
CA CYS A 39 25.67 8.77 -8.00
C CYS A 39 26.44 7.48 -8.32
N PHE A 40 27.42 7.56 -9.24
CA PHE A 40 28.23 6.40 -9.62
C PHE A 40 29.29 6.00 -8.59
N GLN A 41 29.67 6.89 -7.67
CA GLN A 41 30.61 6.56 -6.60
C GLN A 41 29.97 5.62 -5.56
N LEU A 42 28.69 5.83 -5.24
CA LEU A 42 27.94 4.92 -4.37
C LEU A 42 27.71 3.57 -5.04
N LEU A 43 27.39 3.56 -6.33
CA LEU A 43 27.22 2.33 -7.11
C LEU A 43 28.55 1.55 -7.22
N ALA A 44 29.66 2.24 -7.50
CA ALA A 44 30.98 1.62 -7.62
C ALA A 44 31.39 0.88 -6.34
N ASN A 45 31.14 1.46 -5.15
CA ASN A 45 31.44 0.81 -3.88
C ASN A 45 30.67 -0.51 -3.67
N LYS A 46 29.39 -0.56 -4.10
CA LYS A 46 28.57 -1.79 -4.01
C LYS A 46 29.07 -2.86 -4.98
N ILE A 47 29.42 -2.47 -6.21
CA ILE A 47 29.98 -3.37 -7.23
C ILE A 47 31.35 -3.92 -6.83
N GLU A 48 32.22 -3.08 -6.24
CA GLU A 48 33.51 -3.51 -5.69
C GLU A 48 33.36 -4.53 -4.56
N SER A 49 32.20 -4.56 -3.89
CA SER A 49 31.86 -5.55 -2.87
C SER A 49 31.29 -6.86 -3.44
N GLY A 50 31.23 -6.99 -4.77
CA GLY A 50 30.81 -8.21 -5.48
C GLY A 50 29.32 -8.31 -5.79
N ILE A 51 28.55 -7.24 -5.59
CA ILE A 51 27.10 -7.20 -5.86
C ILE A 51 26.86 -6.63 -7.26
N THR A 52 26.08 -7.29 -8.11
CA THR A 52 25.81 -6.81 -9.47
C THR A 52 24.81 -5.64 -9.48
N PRO A 53 24.81 -4.78 -10.52
CA PRO A 53 23.80 -3.73 -10.69
C PRO A 53 22.35 -4.26 -10.66
N GLU A 54 22.12 -5.45 -11.22
CA GLU A 54 20.82 -6.12 -11.23
C GLU A 54 20.39 -6.51 -9.82
N GLU A 55 21.29 -7.12 -9.04
CA GLU A 55 21.03 -7.48 -7.63
C GLU A 55 20.74 -6.23 -6.79
N ILE A 56 21.39 -5.09 -7.08
CA ILE A 56 21.11 -3.81 -6.41
C ILE A 56 19.72 -3.30 -6.77
N ALA A 57 19.37 -3.29 -8.05
CA ALA A 57 18.05 -2.85 -8.51
C ALA A 57 16.92 -3.72 -7.95
N GLU A 58 17.15 -5.03 -7.83
CA GLU A 58 16.20 -5.98 -7.26
C GLU A 58 16.01 -5.75 -5.75
N ALA A 59 17.11 -5.53 -5.03
CA ALA A 59 17.07 -5.21 -3.61
C ALA A 59 16.36 -3.87 -3.34
N ASP A 60 16.65 -2.84 -4.14
CA ASP A 60 16.03 -1.52 -4.02
C ASP A 60 14.54 -1.55 -4.43
N LEU A 61 14.15 -2.37 -5.42
CA LEU A 61 12.75 -2.64 -5.76
C LEU A 61 12.02 -3.32 -4.61
N SER A 62 12.57 -4.41 -4.06
CA SER A 62 12.00 -5.11 -2.91
C SER A 62 11.81 -4.18 -1.70
N ARG A 63 12.82 -3.34 -1.43
CA ARG A 63 12.76 -2.32 -0.38
C ARG A 63 11.70 -1.26 -0.67
N LEU A 64 11.59 -0.79 -1.91
CA LEU A 64 10.55 0.16 -2.33
C LEU A 64 9.15 -0.43 -2.12
N GLN A 65 8.91 -1.68 -2.54
CA GLN A 65 7.62 -2.36 -2.38
C GLN A 65 7.19 -2.40 -0.91
N TYR A 66 8.13 -2.75 -0.02
CA TYR A 66 7.91 -2.70 1.43
C TYR A 66 7.57 -1.28 1.91
N LEU A 67 8.33 -0.26 1.50
CA LEU A 67 8.12 1.13 1.91
C LEU A 67 6.80 1.71 1.38
N VAL A 68 6.35 1.28 0.20
CA VAL A 68 5.04 1.63 -0.36
C VAL A 68 3.94 1.07 0.53
N GLU A 69 3.98 -0.22 0.87
CA GLU A 69 3.00 -0.82 1.78
C GLU A 69 2.98 -0.13 3.15
N TYR A 70 4.16 0.15 3.70
CA TYR A 70 4.25 0.82 4.99
C TYR A 70 3.72 2.27 4.93
N SER A 71 3.95 2.96 3.80
CA SER A 71 3.39 4.28 3.51
C SER A 71 1.86 4.27 3.46
N LEU A 72 1.24 3.27 2.82
CA LEU A 72 -0.23 3.15 2.73
C LEU A 72 -0.87 3.03 4.12
N VAL A 73 -0.23 2.28 5.00
CA VAL A 73 -0.68 2.06 6.38
C VAL A 73 -0.52 3.33 7.21
N ALA A 74 0.64 3.98 7.11
CA ALA A 74 0.89 5.24 7.79
C ALA A 74 -0.19 6.26 7.42
N ARG A 75 -0.54 6.38 6.12
CA ARG A 75 -1.62 7.26 5.64
C ARG A 75 -2.98 6.90 6.26
N MET A 76 -3.32 5.62 6.35
CA MET A 76 -4.56 5.16 7.01
C MET A 76 -4.62 5.60 8.46
N GLN A 77 -3.55 5.37 9.22
CA GLN A 77 -3.49 5.74 10.63
C GLN A 77 -3.53 7.26 10.82
N MET A 78 -2.83 8.01 9.96
CA MET A 78 -2.89 9.48 9.95
C MET A 78 -4.31 9.99 9.73
N LEU A 79 -5.05 9.39 8.80
CA LEU A 79 -6.44 9.74 8.54
C LEU A 79 -7.34 9.44 9.75
N GLU A 80 -7.23 8.26 10.34
CA GLU A 80 -8.05 7.86 11.49
C GLU A 80 -7.85 8.84 12.66
N VAL A 81 -6.59 9.14 12.99
CA VAL A 81 -6.23 10.08 14.05
C VAL A 81 -6.71 11.50 13.71
N SER A 82 -6.47 11.95 12.48
CA SER A 82 -6.93 13.28 12.02
C SER A 82 -8.45 13.42 12.14
N ASN A 83 -9.22 12.43 11.69
CA ASN A 83 -10.68 12.44 11.77
C ASN A 83 -11.16 12.47 13.21
N ARG A 84 -10.55 11.67 14.10
CA ARG A 84 -10.88 11.67 15.53
C ARG A 84 -10.62 13.04 16.18
N LEU A 85 -9.49 13.68 15.88
CA LEU A 85 -9.09 14.96 16.49
C LEU A 85 -9.80 16.18 15.89
N ARG A 86 -10.40 16.06 14.70
CA ARG A 86 -11.13 17.14 14.02
C ARG A 86 -12.53 17.38 14.58
N VAL A 87 -13.10 16.45 15.34
CA VAL A 87 -14.47 16.54 15.89
C VAL A 87 -14.63 17.74 16.83
N ASP A 88 -13.62 17.99 17.68
CA ASP A 88 -13.57 19.13 18.58
C ASP A 88 -12.19 19.81 18.47
N LYS A 89 -12.16 20.94 17.77
CA LYS A 89 -10.92 21.71 17.52
C LYS A 89 -10.49 22.56 18.71
N ASP A 90 -11.36 22.78 19.68
CA ASP A 90 -11.10 23.62 20.85
C ASP A 90 -10.71 22.77 22.08
N ALA A 91 -11.02 21.47 22.08
CA ALA A 91 -10.55 20.54 23.09
C ALA A 91 -9.02 20.34 23.08
N PRO A 92 -8.40 20.02 24.22
CA PRO A 92 -7.01 19.55 24.24
C PRO A 92 -6.86 18.19 23.56
N ILE A 93 -5.71 17.93 22.95
CA ILE A 93 -5.40 16.61 22.37
C ILE A 93 -5.30 15.58 23.51
N PRO A 94 -6.05 14.46 23.47
CA PRO A 94 -5.98 13.42 24.49
C PRO A 94 -4.57 12.83 24.61
N SER A 95 -4.15 12.45 25.82
CA SER A 95 -2.79 11.95 26.07
C SER A 95 -2.43 10.72 25.22
N ARG A 96 -3.40 9.87 24.91
CA ARG A 96 -3.18 8.70 24.03
C ARG A 96 -2.89 9.12 22.59
N ASP A 97 -3.59 10.15 22.11
CA ASP A 97 -3.39 10.67 20.76
C ASP A 97 -2.07 11.45 20.64
N LEU A 98 -1.61 12.11 21.71
CA LEU A 98 -0.26 12.70 21.76
C LEU A 98 0.81 11.63 21.50
N LEU A 99 0.71 10.50 22.18
CA LEU A 99 1.64 9.37 22.00
C LEU A 99 1.57 8.81 20.58
N ILE A 100 0.36 8.62 20.04
CA ILE A 100 0.15 8.13 18.68
C ILE A 100 0.78 9.07 17.64
N LEU A 101 0.57 10.38 17.79
CA LEU A 101 1.13 11.38 16.88
C LEU A 101 2.65 11.42 16.94
N LYS A 102 3.25 11.34 18.14
CA LYS A 102 4.71 11.34 18.32
C LYS A 102 5.36 10.07 17.75
N GLN A 103 4.85 8.89 18.11
CA GLN A 103 5.35 7.61 17.57
C GLN A 103 5.16 7.53 16.05
N GLY A 104 3.97 7.90 15.56
CA GLY A 104 3.70 7.90 14.13
C GLY A 104 4.56 8.89 13.34
N THR A 105 5.02 9.98 13.97
CA THR A 105 5.97 10.92 13.34
C THR A 105 7.35 10.27 13.19
N GLU A 106 7.83 9.55 14.22
CA GLU A 106 9.09 8.79 14.16
C GLU A 106 9.03 7.72 13.06
N ASP A 107 7.96 6.92 13.04
CA ASP A 107 7.76 5.88 12.02
C ASP A 107 7.74 6.48 10.60
N TYR A 108 7.05 7.63 10.43
CA TYR A 108 7.01 8.34 9.15
C TYR A 108 8.37 8.88 8.72
N LEU A 109 9.20 9.36 9.66
CA LEU A 109 10.54 9.86 9.36
C LEU A 109 11.45 8.73 8.85
N SER A 110 11.38 7.55 9.46
CA SER A 110 12.10 6.36 8.98
C SER A 110 11.73 6.06 7.53
N ILE A 111 10.42 5.93 7.23
CA ILE A 111 9.93 5.67 5.87
C ILE A 111 10.42 6.75 4.89
N ARG A 112 10.36 8.01 5.31
CA ARG A 112 10.75 9.17 4.50
C ARG A 112 12.23 9.14 4.14
N GLU A 113 13.11 8.86 5.11
CA GLU A 113 14.55 8.81 4.89
C GLU A 113 14.92 7.71 3.89
N GLU A 114 14.33 6.52 4.05
CA GLU A 114 14.59 5.39 3.16
C GLU A 114 14.05 5.63 1.73
N LEU A 115 12.84 6.20 1.61
CA LEU A 115 12.30 6.58 0.30
C LEU A 115 13.15 7.68 -0.37
N LEU A 116 13.71 8.62 0.40
CA LEU A 116 14.62 9.64 -0.14
C LEU A 116 15.92 9.02 -0.63
N GLU A 117 16.45 8.01 0.06
CA GLU A 117 17.61 7.26 -0.40
C GLU A 117 17.35 6.66 -1.78
N ILE A 118 16.28 5.85 -1.93
CA ILE A 118 15.92 5.20 -3.20
C ILE A 118 15.62 6.23 -4.30
N ALA A 119 14.87 7.29 -3.98
CA ALA A 119 14.55 8.34 -4.94
C ALA A 119 15.81 9.02 -5.50
N ASN A 120 16.85 9.18 -4.69
CA ASN A 120 18.10 9.81 -5.10
C ASN A 120 19.09 8.83 -5.76
N SER A 121 19.00 7.52 -5.49
CA SER A 121 19.93 6.49 -5.99
C SER A 121 20.06 6.45 -7.52
N TYR A 122 18.95 6.66 -8.24
CA TYR A 122 18.91 6.57 -9.71
C TYR A 122 18.60 7.91 -10.38
N GLU A 123 18.61 9.01 -9.62
CA GLU A 123 18.26 10.35 -10.13
C GLU A 123 19.17 10.81 -11.28
N CYS A 124 20.41 10.31 -11.33
CA CYS A 124 21.39 10.64 -12.37
C CYS A 124 21.23 9.84 -13.68
N GLY A 125 20.28 8.88 -13.73
CA GLY A 125 20.16 7.94 -14.85
C GLY A 125 19.78 8.58 -16.18
N LEU A 126 19.33 9.83 -16.19
CA LEU A 126 19.03 10.59 -17.41
C LEU A 126 20.25 11.36 -17.94
N GLU A 127 21.21 11.70 -17.08
CA GLU A 127 22.39 12.51 -17.43
C GLU A 127 23.64 11.67 -17.71
N VAL A 128 23.61 10.38 -17.36
CA VAL A 128 24.74 9.46 -17.52
C VAL A 128 25.08 9.20 -18.99
N SER A 129 26.38 9.18 -19.31
CA SER A 129 26.86 8.80 -20.65
C SER A 129 26.82 7.30 -20.92
N ASP A 130 26.60 6.90 -22.18
CA ASP A 130 26.61 5.48 -22.62
C ASP A 130 27.89 4.75 -22.20
N LYS A 131 29.04 5.43 -22.28
CA LYS A 131 30.34 4.88 -21.85
C LYS A 131 30.38 4.54 -20.35
N THR A 132 29.68 5.33 -19.53
CA THR A 132 29.57 5.07 -18.09
C THR A 132 28.66 3.88 -17.84
N LEU A 133 27.52 3.78 -18.55
CA LEU A 133 26.61 2.63 -18.46
C LEU A 133 27.32 1.33 -18.84
N GLU A 134 28.02 1.30 -19.98
CA GLU A 134 28.83 0.16 -20.44
C GLU A 134 29.90 -0.25 -19.41
N LYS A 135 30.59 0.73 -18.80
CA LYS A 135 31.63 0.48 -17.79
C LYS A 135 31.08 -0.28 -16.59
N TYR A 136 29.84 -0.01 -16.19
CA TYR A 136 29.20 -0.62 -15.03
C TYR A 136 28.26 -1.78 -15.40
N GLY A 137 28.17 -2.16 -16.67
CA GLY A 137 27.33 -3.28 -17.12
C GLY A 137 25.84 -2.99 -17.04
N ILE A 138 25.42 -1.72 -17.18
CA ILE A 138 24.02 -1.33 -17.12
C ILE A 138 23.49 -1.20 -18.55
N ASP A 139 22.50 -2.01 -18.92
CA ASP A 139 21.79 -1.88 -20.19
C ASP A 139 20.59 -0.92 -20.08
N GLU A 140 19.89 -0.69 -21.20
CA GLU A 140 18.75 0.23 -21.24
C GLU A 140 17.55 -0.27 -20.42
N GLU A 141 17.37 -1.59 -20.27
CA GLU A 141 16.29 -2.16 -19.47
C GLU A 141 16.53 -1.95 -17.98
N LEU A 142 17.74 -2.25 -17.50
CA LEU A 142 18.14 -2.04 -16.12
C LEU A 142 18.14 -0.54 -15.74
N LYS A 143 18.58 0.32 -16.67
CA LYS A 143 18.49 1.78 -16.53
C LYS A 143 17.03 2.24 -16.41
N LEU A 144 16.15 1.72 -17.27
CA LEU A 144 14.72 2.00 -17.19
C LEU A 144 14.15 1.54 -15.84
N LYS A 145 14.40 0.30 -15.42
CA LYS A 145 13.98 -0.24 -14.10
C LYS A 145 14.43 0.68 -12.96
N GLY A 146 15.70 1.06 -12.91
CA GLY A 146 16.24 1.99 -11.90
C GLY A 146 15.54 3.36 -11.89
N LEU A 147 15.31 3.95 -13.06
CA LEU A 147 14.59 5.22 -13.19
C LEU A 147 13.14 5.12 -12.70
N LEU A 148 12.44 4.02 -12.98
CA LEU A 148 11.08 3.78 -12.49
C LEU A 148 11.03 3.55 -10.98
N VAL A 149 12.01 2.85 -10.42
CA VAL A 149 12.16 2.67 -8.96
C VAL A 149 12.34 4.03 -8.27
N SER A 150 13.25 4.87 -8.78
CA SER A 150 13.46 6.23 -8.26
C SER A 150 12.21 7.10 -8.40
N LEU A 151 11.54 7.07 -9.55
CA LEU A 151 10.31 7.83 -9.78
C LEU A 151 9.19 7.37 -8.83
N SER A 152 9.03 6.07 -8.64
CA SER A 152 8.04 5.48 -7.73
C SER A 152 8.29 5.89 -6.27
N ALA A 153 9.54 5.87 -5.82
CA ALA A 153 9.91 6.34 -4.49
C ALA A 153 9.62 7.85 -4.32
N ALA A 154 9.98 8.65 -5.31
CA ALA A 154 9.71 10.09 -5.31
C ALA A 154 8.21 10.40 -5.29
N LEU A 155 7.40 9.73 -6.12
CA LEU A 155 5.95 9.91 -6.12
C LEU A 155 5.32 9.44 -4.81
N THR A 156 5.80 8.34 -4.22
CA THR A 156 5.36 7.87 -2.90
C THR A 156 5.62 8.90 -1.80
N LEU A 157 6.76 9.58 -1.81
CA LEU A 157 7.06 10.70 -0.90
C LEU A 157 6.08 11.86 -1.07
N TYR A 158 5.75 12.24 -2.31
CA TYR A 158 4.79 13.30 -2.58
C TYR A 158 3.37 12.91 -2.18
N ASP A 159 2.96 11.67 -2.43
CA ASP A 159 1.67 11.13 -2.04
C ASP A 159 1.54 11.08 -0.51
N ASN A 160 2.58 10.62 0.18
CA ASN A 160 2.70 10.64 1.63
C ASN A 160 2.45 12.04 2.21
N TYR A 161 3.05 13.05 1.59
CA TYR A 161 2.85 14.43 1.97
C TYR A 161 1.41 14.91 1.68
N LEU A 162 0.95 14.69 0.45
CA LEU A 162 -0.34 15.19 -0.04
C LEU A 162 -1.55 14.63 0.71
N ILE A 163 -1.47 13.35 1.09
CA ILE A 163 -2.60 12.60 1.64
C ILE A 163 -2.51 12.54 3.16
N GLY A 164 -1.32 12.41 3.72
CA GLY A 164 -1.10 12.34 5.16
C GLY A 164 -0.79 13.70 5.77
N VAL A 165 0.42 14.18 5.51
CA VAL A 165 1.03 15.32 6.20
C VAL A 165 0.19 16.60 6.11
N VAL A 166 -0.40 16.85 4.95
CA VAL A 166 -1.29 17.98 4.70
C VAL A 166 -2.49 18.05 5.65
N LEU A 167 -3.00 16.90 6.12
CA LEU A 167 -4.11 16.87 7.08
C LEU A 167 -3.74 17.53 8.42
N PHE A 168 -2.48 17.41 8.82
CA PHE A 168 -1.99 17.93 10.09
C PHE A 168 -1.58 19.40 10.01
N GLU A 169 -1.17 19.88 8.84
CA GLU A 169 -0.90 21.30 8.58
C GLU A 169 -2.15 22.18 8.81
N GLN A 170 -3.36 21.62 8.71
CA GLN A 170 -4.59 22.41 8.90
C GLN A 170 -4.99 22.60 10.37
N ASP A 171 -4.44 21.82 11.30
CA ASP A 171 -4.72 21.93 12.72
C ASP A 171 -3.53 22.58 13.45
N ALA A 172 -3.72 23.79 13.97
CA ALA A 172 -2.65 24.52 14.63
C ALA A 172 -2.10 23.79 15.88
N ARG A 173 -2.91 22.99 16.58
CA ARG A 173 -2.49 22.22 17.76
C ARG A 173 -1.55 21.10 17.32
N ILE A 174 -1.95 20.35 16.28
CA ILE A 174 -1.17 19.22 15.76
C ILE A 174 0.12 19.73 15.09
N ARG A 175 0.03 20.77 14.25
CA ARG A 175 1.22 21.40 13.64
C ARG A 175 2.22 21.86 14.68
N LYS A 176 1.76 22.47 15.78
CA LYS A 176 2.65 22.85 16.88
C LYS A 176 3.29 21.61 17.50
N LEU A 177 2.48 20.60 17.83
CA LEU A 177 2.96 19.36 18.43
C LEU A 177 4.04 18.64 17.59
N ILE A 178 3.85 18.54 16.28
CA ILE A 178 4.80 17.85 15.38
C ILE A 178 6.09 18.69 15.21
N ASN A 179 5.98 20.02 15.18
CA ASN A 179 7.15 20.90 15.07
C ASN A 179 7.87 21.15 16.39
N ASP A 180 7.25 20.84 17.53
CA ASP A 180 7.88 20.92 18.85
C ASP A 180 8.85 19.73 19.03
N PRO A 181 10.12 19.98 19.37
CA PRO A 181 11.10 18.91 19.57
C PRO A 181 10.70 18.03 20.76
N ASP A 182 11.02 16.75 20.68
CA ASP A 182 10.77 15.79 21.75
C ASP A 182 11.87 14.72 21.78
N ALA A 183 12.80 14.89 22.72
CA ALA A 183 13.93 13.98 22.87
C ALA A 183 13.52 12.54 23.26
N GLY A 184 12.33 12.36 23.86
CA GLY A 184 11.81 11.04 24.20
C GLY A 184 11.47 10.19 22.97
N PHE A 185 11.24 10.83 21.83
CA PHE A 185 10.91 10.22 20.53
C PHE A 185 11.94 10.59 19.44
N GLY A 186 13.09 11.14 19.81
CA GLY A 186 14.12 11.56 18.84
C GLY A 186 13.70 12.69 17.89
N LEU A 187 12.63 13.42 18.17
CA LEU A 187 12.07 14.42 17.25
C LEU A 187 12.78 15.77 17.38
N VAL A 188 13.23 16.30 16.25
CA VAL A 188 13.81 17.64 16.15
C VAL A 188 12.74 18.70 15.87
N ALA A 189 13.10 19.97 16.09
CA ALA A 189 12.17 21.07 15.85
C ALA A 189 11.91 21.29 14.35
N ASN A 190 10.71 21.77 14.00
CA ASN A 190 10.31 22.20 12.65
C ASN A 190 10.24 21.10 11.57
N LEU A 191 10.11 19.83 11.95
CA LEU A 191 10.01 18.70 11.01
C LEU A 191 8.92 18.88 9.95
N LEU A 192 7.70 19.27 10.36
CA LEU A 192 6.58 19.45 9.45
C LEU A 192 6.87 20.59 8.44
N ASN A 193 7.46 21.69 8.92
CA ASN A 193 7.86 22.80 8.06
C ASN A 193 8.91 22.36 7.03
N GLU A 194 9.88 21.54 7.43
CA GLU A 194 10.91 21.02 6.53
C GLU A 194 10.31 20.11 5.44
N MET A 195 9.38 19.22 5.82
CA MET A 195 8.65 18.37 4.87
C MET A 195 7.86 19.20 3.87
N THR A 196 7.15 20.22 4.34
CA THR A 196 6.40 21.18 3.53
C THR A 196 7.29 21.93 2.55
N LEU A 197 8.48 22.37 2.98
CA LEU A 197 9.45 23.03 2.10
C LEU A 197 10.01 22.07 1.03
N ASN A 198 10.36 20.84 1.41
CA ASN A 198 10.84 19.83 0.48
C ASN A 198 9.80 19.47 -0.59
N ALA A 199 8.53 19.27 -0.21
CA ALA A 199 7.44 18.99 -1.16
C ALA A 199 7.18 20.19 -2.10
N ASN A 200 7.47 21.41 -1.66
CA ASN A 200 7.37 22.62 -2.47
C ASN A 200 8.67 22.98 -3.24
N SER A 201 9.70 22.13 -3.18
CA SER A 201 10.97 22.37 -3.87
C SER A 201 10.80 22.37 -5.39
N ILE A 202 11.07 23.52 -6.01
CA ILE A 202 11.05 23.69 -7.47
C ILE A 202 12.10 22.80 -8.12
N GLU A 203 13.28 22.68 -7.49
CA GLU A 203 14.39 21.87 -7.97
C GLU A 203 13.98 20.39 -8.04
N SER A 204 13.44 19.86 -6.94
CA SER A 204 13.01 18.46 -6.86
C SER A 204 11.90 18.17 -7.87
N ARG A 205 10.92 19.07 -8.04
CA ARG A 205 9.85 18.90 -9.03
C ARG A 205 10.37 18.89 -10.46
N HIS A 206 11.33 19.76 -10.78
CA HIS A 206 11.93 19.80 -12.11
C HIS A 206 12.59 18.45 -12.45
N ARG A 207 13.33 17.88 -11.51
CA ARG A 207 14.03 16.59 -11.70
C ARG A 207 13.05 15.44 -11.86
N ILE A 208 12.06 15.31 -10.96
CA ILE A 208 11.01 14.28 -11.07
C ILE A 208 10.27 14.40 -12.40
N ARG A 209 9.99 15.62 -12.86
CA ARG A 209 9.32 15.84 -14.15
C ARG A 209 10.13 15.31 -15.33
N ARG A 210 11.46 15.45 -15.35
CA ARG A 210 12.30 14.88 -16.42
C ARG A 210 12.15 13.36 -16.46
N VAL A 211 12.12 12.71 -15.30
CA VAL A 211 11.92 11.26 -15.20
C VAL A 211 10.50 10.86 -15.62
N ILE A 212 9.48 11.67 -15.28
CA ILE A 212 8.11 11.49 -15.81
C ILE A 212 8.08 11.60 -17.34
N GLU A 213 8.74 12.59 -17.92
CA GLU A 213 8.80 12.76 -19.38
C GLU A 213 9.48 11.56 -20.06
N TYR A 214 10.54 11.02 -19.45
CA TYR A 214 11.18 9.77 -19.91
C TYR A 214 10.24 8.58 -19.78
N TYR A 215 9.62 8.36 -18.62
CA TYR A 215 8.61 7.33 -18.39
C TYR A 215 7.46 7.39 -19.43
N GLU A 216 6.92 8.58 -19.70
CA GLU A 216 5.87 8.77 -20.71
C GLU A 216 6.33 8.40 -22.12
N SER A 217 7.60 8.66 -22.45
CA SER A 217 8.19 8.26 -23.72
C SER A 217 8.48 6.76 -23.83
N SER A 218 8.53 6.06 -22.70
CA SER A 218 8.82 4.62 -22.61
C SER A 218 7.56 3.76 -22.45
N LEU A 219 6.35 4.34 -22.45
CA LEU A 219 5.11 3.60 -22.19
C LEU A 219 4.90 2.41 -23.13
N ASP A 220 5.16 2.56 -24.44
CA ASP A 220 5.02 1.45 -25.40
C ASP A 220 5.99 0.28 -25.07
N THR A 221 7.21 0.61 -24.60
CA THR A 221 8.18 -0.39 -24.14
C THR A 221 7.72 -1.04 -22.83
N LEU A 222 7.13 -0.28 -21.92
CA LEU A 222 6.63 -0.77 -20.64
C LEU A 222 5.39 -1.65 -20.78
N ASP A 223 4.55 -1.39 -21.78
CA ASP A 223 3.41 -2.26 -22.08
C ASP A 223 3.92 -3.63 -22.53
N PHE A 224 4.93 -3.68 -23.41
CA PHE A 224 5.57 -4.94 -23.81
C PHE A 224 6.28 -5.65 -22.65
N LEU A 225 7.14 -4.94 -21.91
CA LEU A 225 7.88 -5.54 -20.78
C LEU A 225 6.94 -5.96 -19.65
N GLY A 226 5.87 -5.22 -19.40
CA GLY A 226 4.90 -5.54 -18.36
C GLY A 226 4.04 -6.78 -18.64
N GLU A 227 3.99 -7.26 -19.90
CA GLU A 227 3.36 -8.55 -20.24
C GLU A 227 4.25 -9.74 -19.83
N THR A 228 5.56 -9.55 -19.79
CA THR A 228 6.55 -10.61 -19.53
C THR A 228 7.19 -10.52 -18.15
N GLU A 229 7.19 -9.34 -17.53
CA GLU A 229 7.90 -9.05 -16.29
C GLU A 229 7.02 -8.33 -15.25
N ALA A 230 6.82 -9.01 -14.12
CA ALA A 230 5.97 -8.52 -13.03
C ALA A 230 6.44 -7.17 -12.45
N ASP A 231 7.75 -6.93 -12.43
CA ASP A 231 8.34 -5.72 -11.85
C ASP A 231 7.96 -4.46 -12.63
N PHE A 232 8.05 -4.51 -13.97
CA PHE A 232 7.65 -3.41 -14.83
C PHE A 232 6.14 -3.17 -14.75
N ALA A 233 5.35 -4.25 -14.71
CA ALA A 233 3.90 -4.15 -14.53
C ALA A 233 3.53 -3.49 -13.19
N TYR A 234 4.24 -3.82 -12.10
CA TYR A 234 4.07 -3.22 -10.79
C TYR A 234 4.44 -1.74 -10.78
N LEU A 235 5.65 -1.39 -11.24
CA LEU A 235 6.16 -0.02 -11.26
C LEU A 235 5.30 0.89 -12.13
N ASN A 236 4.92 0.44 -13.33
CA ASN A 236 4.04 1.19 -14.23
C ASN A 236 2.70 1.51 -13.55
N GLN A 237 2.09 0.52 -12.90
CA GLN A 237 0.82 0.71 -12.20
C GLN A 237 0.96 1.60 -10.96
N LEU A 238 2.03 1.46 -10.18
CA LEU A 238 2.31 2.32 -9.03
C LEU A 238 2.46 3.79 -9.45
N ILE A 239 3.21 4.05 -10.52
CA ILE A 239 3.38 5.40 -11.08
C ILE A 239 2.05 5.95 -11.60
N ALA A 240 1.34 5.18 -12.44
CA ALA A 240 0.08 5.60 -13.05
C ALA A 240 -1.03 5.86 -12.02
N SER A 241 -1.01 5.14 -10.89
CA SER A 241 -1.97 5.29 -9.79
C SER A 241 -1.65 6.43 -8.83
N SER A 242 -0.45 7.00 -8.88
CA SER A 242 -0.02 8.07 -7.96
C SER A 242 -0.84 9.37 -8.18
N PRO A 243 -1.54 9.87 -7.15
CA PRO A 243 -2.19 11.18 -7.21
C PRO A 243 -1.22 12.34 -7.50
N SER A 244 0.02 12.22 -7.04
CA SER A 244 1.07 13.21 -7.25
C SER A 244 1.58 13.27 -8.69
N TYR A 245 1.41 12.21 -9.48
CA TYR A 245 1.88 12.13 -10.87
C TYR A 245 1.42 13.34 -11.71
N ASN A 246 0.10 13.54 -11.75
CA ASN A 246 -0.52 14.63 -12.49
C ASN A 246 -0.21 16.02 -11.88
N TYR A 247 0.04 16.07 -10.57
CA TYR A 247 0.36 17.30 -9.88
C TYR A 247 1.77 17.79 -10.24
N VAL A 248 2.77 16.91 -10.16
CA VAL A 248 4.15 17.23 -10.52
C VAL A 248 4.24 17.63 -12.00
N LYS A 249 3.44 17.00 -12.86
CA LYS A 249 3.35 17.32 -14.30
C LYS A 249 2.82 18.74 -14.59
N LYS A 250 1.82 19.24 -13.87
CA LYS A 250 1.04 20.45 -14.25
C LYS A 250 1.68 21.81 -13.96
N PHE A 251 2.94 21.88 -13.52
CA PHE A 251 3.56 23.14 -13.12
C PHE A 251 3.83 24.10 -14.30
N ARG A 252 3.22 25.31 -14.25
CA ARG A 252 3.60 26.45 -15.10
C ARG A 252 4.39 27.47 -14.26
N ALA A 253 5.65 27.71 -14.62
CA ALA A 253 6.53 28.67 -13.93
C ALA A 253 5.95 30.09 -13.79
N THR A 254 4.95 30.45 -14.60
CA THR A 254 4.25 31.75 -14.56
C THR A 254 3.34 31.94 -13.34
N GLU A 255 2.98 30.90 -12.59
CA GLU A 255 2.15 31.02 -11.38
C GLU A 255 2.93 31.49 -10.14
N ILE A 256 4.24 31.30 -10.12
CA ILE A 256 5.13 31.59 -8.97
C ILE A 256 5.23 33.09 -8.69
N ALA A 257 5.18 33.93 -9.73
CA ALA A 257 5.43 35.36 -9.59
C ALA A 257 4.34 36.09 -8.77
N SER A 258 3.17 35.48 -8.59
CA SER A 258 2.04 36.15 -7.94
C SER A 258 1.69 35.62 -6.53
N LYS A 259 2.13 34.42 -6.14
CA LYS A 259 1.71 33.79 -4.87
C LYS A 259 2.79 32.89 -4.25
N LYS A 260 3.56 33.46 -3.32
CA LYS A 260 4.40 32.72 -2.37
C LYS A 260 3.54 31.69 -1.61
N PHE A 261 4.07 30.48 -1.41
CA PHE A 261 3.60 29.43 -0.47
C PHE A 261 2.26 28.69 -0.71
N ILE A 262 1.46 29.11 -1.68
CA ILE A 262 0.02 28.79 -1.65
C ILE A 262 -0.40 27.52 -2.44
N ALA A 263 0.47 26.91 -3.26
CA ALA A 263 0.03 25.89 -4.22
C ALA A 263 -0.49 24.58 -3.58
N PHE A 264 0.22 24.00 -2.61
CA PHE A 264 -0.26 22.78 -1.94
C PHE A 264 -1.30 23.05 -0.85
N GLU A 265 -1.17 24.15 -0.10
CA GLU A 265 -2.13 24.53 0.93
C GLU A 265 -3.50 24.89 0.33
N ARG A 266 -3.54 25.54 -0.84
CA ARG A 266 -4.80 25.73 -1.58
C ARG A 266 -5.37 24.47 -2.17
N ILE A 267 -4.55 23.51 -2.61
CA ILE A 267 -5.07 22.23 -3.08
C ILE A 267 -5.67 21.47 -1.92
N ALA A 268 -4.97 21.42 -0.77
CA ALA A 268 -5.51 20.89 0.47
C ALA A 268 -6.82 21.57 0.89
N GLN A 269 -6.87 22.90 0.81
CA GLN A 269 -8.06 23.68 1.12
C GLN A 269 -9.15 23.52 0.05
N ASP A 270 -8.86 23.40 -1.24
CA ASP A 270 -9.83 23.22 -2.32
C ASP A 270 -10.39 21.79 -2.34
N LEU A 271 -9.56 20.80 -1.99
CA LEU A 271 -9.95 19.41 -1.73
C LEU A 271 -10.93 19.31 -0.55
N ILE A 272 -10.83 20.23 0.44
CA ILE A 272 -11.61 20.20 1.68
C ILE A 272 -12.74 21.27 1.72
N SER A 273 -12.67 22.35 0.93
CA SER A 273 -13.65 23.47 0.96
C SER A 273 -14.81 23.31 -0.01
N LYS A 274 -14.59 22.62 -1.16
CA LYS A 274 -15.69 22.04 -1.97
C LYS A 274 -16.46 20.92 -1.25
N SER A 275 -16.02 20.61 -0.03
CA SER A 275 -16.43 19.51 0.83
C SER A 275 -17.33 20.00 1.99
N SER A 276 -17.70 21.29 2.04
CA SER A 276 -18.54 21.84 3.10
C SER A 276 -19.99 21.35 3.07
N ASP A 277 -20.49 20.91 1.92
CA ASP A 277 -21.84 20.32 1.80
C ASP A 277 -21.84 18.81 1.48
N ASP A 278 -20.78 18.22 0.89
CA ASP A 278 -20.67 16.78 0.56
C ASP A 278 -19.21 16.29 0.56
N GLY A 279 -18.47 16.53 1.64
CA GLY A 279 -17.01 16.40 1.66
C GLY A 279 -16.39 15.01 1.75
N PHE A 280 -17.22 13.97 1.67
CA PHE A 280 -16.79 12.60 1.85
C PHE A 280 -16.43 11.89 0.53
N ASP A 281 -17.01 12.28 -0.61
CA ASP A 281 -16.95 11.47 -1.83
C ASP A 281 -15.58 11.51 -2.55
N MET A 282 -14.84 12.62 -2.46
CA MET A 282 -13.54 12.75 -3.14
C MET A 282 -12.35 12.44 -2.22
N VAL A 283 -12.47 12.69 -0.92
CA VAL A 283 -11.52 12.17 0.08
C VAL A 283 -11.65 10.64 0.13
N SER A 284 -12.85 10.06 0.13
CA SER A 284 -13.01 8.61 -0.01
C SER A 284 -12.58 8.06 -1.37
N GLY A 285 -12.73 8.80 -2.47
CA GLY A 285 -12.25 8.38 -3.80
C GLY A 285 -10.72 8.45 -3.98
N LEU A 286 -10.07 9.50 -3.47
CA LEU A 286 -8.61 9.61 -3.43
C LEU A 286 -8.00 8.66 -2.39
N PHE A 287 -8.47 8.72 -1.14
CA PHE A 287 -7.99 7.82 -0.07
C PHE A 287 -8.37 6.37 -0.32
N GLY A 288 -9.48 6.10 -1.02
CA GLY A 288 -9.80 4.78 -1.54
C GLY A 288 -8.62 4.26 -2.34
N ASN A 289 -8.30 4.94 -3.44
CA ASN A 289 -7.17 4.58 -4.30
C ASN A 289 -5.80 4.59 -3.58
N THR A 290 -5.59 5.41 -2.55
CA THR A 290 -4.31 5.55 -1.83
C THR A 290 -4.18 4.85 -0.48
N MET A 291 -5.15 4.01 -0.10
CA MET A 291 -5.01 3.02 0.99
C MET A 291 -4.74 1.60 0.46
N GLY A 292 -4.31 1.49 -0.81
CA GLY A 292 -4.12 0.23 -1.51
C GLY A 292 -5.34 -0.23 -2.31
N LEU A 293 -6.37 0.61 -2.47
CA LEU A 293 -7.51 0.33 -3.33
C LEU A 293 -7.35 0.98 -4.70
N PHE A 294 -6.12 1.13 -5.24
CA PHE A 294 -6.03 1.34 -6.68
C PHE A 294 -6.66 0.11 -7.30
N GLU A 295 -7.89 0.32 -7.73
CA GLU A 295 -8.81 -0.68 -8.18
C GLU A 295 -9.15 -0.23 -9.58
N SER A 296 -8.43 -0.76 -10.57
CA SER A 296 -8.63 -0.37 -11.97
C SER A 296 -10.06 -0.69 -12.44
N ARG A 297 -10.69 -1.69 -11.81
CA ARG A 297 -12.09 -2.07 -11.96
C ARG A 297 -12.58 -2.88 -10.75
N LYS A 298 -13.90 -2.99 -10.59
CA LYS A 298 -14.49 -3.96 -9.67
C LYS A 298 -14.15 -5.40 -10.07
N GLY A 299 -14.11 -6.28 -9.08
CA GLY A 299 -13.97 -7.71 -9.26
C GLY A 299 -15.17 -8.32 -9.99
N LYS A 300 -14.96 -9.42 -10.69
CA LYS A 300 -16.00 -10.10 -11.48
C LYS A 300 -17.10 -10.72 -10.63
N LEU A 301 -16.84 -10.99 -9.35
CA LEU A 301 -17.82 -11.49 -8.39
C LEU A 301 -18.52 -10.38 -7.58
N TYR A 302 -18.14 -9.11 -7.77
CA TYR A 302 -18.68 -7.99 -7.00
C TYR A 302 -20.19 -7.84 -7.19
N LYS A 303 -20.92 -7.81 -6.07
CA LYS A 303 -22.40 -7.67 -6.04
C LYS A 303 -23.14 -8.73 -6.86
N ASN A 304 -22.57 -9.93 -7.01
CA ASN A 304 -23.24 -11.06 -7.64
C ASN A 304 -24.00 -11.90 -6.61
N ASP A 305 -25.26 -11.57 -6.37
CA ASP A 305 -26.10 -12.25 -5.37
C ASP A 305 -26.26 -13.75 -5.63
N SER A 306 -26.28 -14.16 -6.89
CA SER A 306 -26.39 -15.59 -7.25
C SER A 306 -25.14 -16.36 -6.80
N VAL A 307 -23.96 -15.81 -7.04
CA VAL A 307 -22.70 -16.40 -6.57
C VAL A 307 -22.62 -16.35 -5.05
N LYS A 308 -23.00 -15.23 -4.42
CA LYS A 308 -23.01 -15.07 -2.96
C LYS A 308 -23.84 -16.16 -2.29
N ASN A 309 -25.04 -16.41 -2.79
CA ASN A 309 -25.92 -17.45 -2.24
C ASN A 309 -25.32 -18.86 -2.42
N HIS A 310 -24.73 -19.14 -3.59
CA HIS A 310 -24.07 -20.43 -3.83
C HIS A 310 -22.87 -20.66 -2.90
N ILE A 311 -22.06 -19.62 -2.64
CA ILE A 311 -20.96 -19.68 -1.67
C ILE A 311 -21.51 -19.95 -0.25
N ILE A 312 -22.52 -19.19 0.17
CA ILE A 312 -23.17 -19.32 1.49
C ILE A 312 -23.67 -20.75 1.75
N GLU A 313 -24.24 -21.41 0.74
CA GLU A 313 -24.73 -22.79 0.84
C GLU A 313 -23.61 -23.81 1.12
N ASN A 314 -22.38 -23.51 0.67
CA ASN A 314 -21.25 -24.44 0.76
C ASN A 314 -20.31 -24.18 1.95
N LEU A 315 -20.33 -22.97 2.51
CA LEU A 315 -19.47 -22.59 3.64
C LEU A 315 -19.78 -23.40 4.91
N LYS A 316 -18.74 -23.85 5.60
CA LYS A 316 -18.78 -24.48 6.93
C LYS A 316 -17.78 -23.81 7.87
N PRO A 317 -18.01 -23.84 9.19
CA PRO A 317 -17.06 -23.28 10.16
C PRO A 317 -15.64 -23.76 9.88
N LEU A 318 -14.68 -22.84 9.98
CA LEU A 318 -13.24 -23.06 9.76
C LEU A 318 -12.81 -23.25 8.30
N ASP A 319 -13.71 -23.10 7.32
CA ASP A 319 -13.30 -23.01 5.92
C ASP A 319 -12.30 -21.85 5.73
N ILE A 320 -11.22 -22.13 4.99
CA ILE A 320 -10.21 -21.17 4.58
C ILE A 320 -10.61 -20.62 3.22
N LEU A 321 -10.62 -19.30 3.10
CA LEU A 321 -11.02 -18.59 1.90
C LEU A 321 -9.78 -18.01 1.23
N LEU A 322 -9.59 -18.28 -0.05
CA LEU A 322 -8.55 -17.63 -0.87
C LEU A 322 -9.19 -16.74 -1.91
N GLU A 323 -8.51 -15.66 -2.26
CA GLU A 323 -8.96 -14.77 -3.32
C GLU A 323 -7.82 -14.24 -4.20
N LYS A 324 -8.20 -13.79 -5.40
CA LYS A 324 -7.32 -13.10 -6.35
C LYS A 324 -7.97 -11.78 -6.77
N THR A 325 -7.21 -10.69 -6.65
CA THR A 325 -7.61 -9.35 -7.09
C THR A 325 -6.58 -8.72 -8.02
N PRO A 326 -6.44 -9.21 -9.28
CA PRO A 326 -5.40 -8.74 -10.20
C PRO A 326 -5.54 -7.26 -10.59
N PHE A 327 -6.71 -6.68 -10.32
CA PHE A 327 -7.03 -5.26 -10.49
C PHE A 327 -6.59 -4.38 -9.30
N ARG A 328 -6.09 -4.97 -8.21
CA ARG A 328 -5.48 -4.27 -7.07
C ARG A 328 -3.96 -4.30 -7.18
N LEU A 329 -3.32 -3.16 -6.93
CA LEU A 329 -1.85 -3.07 -6.95
C LEU A 329 -1.18 -4.02 -5.94
N THR A 330 -1.88 -4.28 -4.84
CA THR A 330 -1.34 -4.95 -3.65
C THR A 330 -1.27 -6.45 -3.85
N ASP A 331 -2.18 -6.99 -4.64
CA ASP A 331 -2.20 -8.39 -5.05
C ASP A 331 -1.03 -8.69 -6.00
N LYS A 332 -0.57 -7.71 -6.80
CA LYS A 332 0.63 -7.84 -7.64
C LYS A 332 1.94 -7.90 -6.86
N LEU A 333 1.95 -7.47 -5.59
CA LEU A 333 3.12 -7.56 -4.71
C LEU A 333 3.29 -8.94 -4.09
N ILE A 334 2.24 -9.76 -4.15
CA ILE A 334 2.20 -11.05 -3.46
C ILE A 334 2.62 -12.10 -4.48
N PRO A 335 3.76 -12.78 -4.28
CA PRO A 335 4.21 -13.80 -5.21
C PRO A 335 3.24 -14.98 -5.23
N GLY A 336 2.99 -15.48 -6.43
CA GLY A 336 2.03 -16.56 -6.68
C GLY A 336 0.71 -16.07 -7.27
N HIS A 337 -0.23 -16.99 -7.42
CA HIS A 337 -1.55 -16.70 -7.98
C HIS A 337 -2.47 -16.03 -6.97
N PHE A 338 -2.66 -16.60 -5.78
CA PHE A 338 -3.58 -16.08 -4.77
C PHE A 338 -2.96 -14.93 -3.97
N GLY A 339 -3.74 -13.88 -3.74
CA GLY A 339 -3.29 -12.66 -3.06
C GLY A 339 -3.69 -12.56 -1.60
N HIS A 340 -4.66 -13.34 -1.11
CA HIS A 340 -5.14 -13.16 0.26
C HIS A 340 -5.77 -14.43 0.84
N VAL A 341 -5.75 -14.51 2.17
CA VAL A 341 -6.28 -15.64 2.95
C VAL A 341 -7.17 -15.11 4.06
N ALA A 342 -8.33 -15.73 4.24
CA ALA A 342 -9.25 -15.45 5.33
C ALA A 342 -9.86 -16.75 5.90
N ILE A 343 -10.51 -16.65 7.05
CA ILE A 343 -11.12 -17.80 7.75
C ILE A 343 -12.59 -17.52 8.00
N TRP A 344 -13.45 -18.47 7.60
CA TRP A 344 -14.87 -18.42 7.90
C TRP A 344 -15.15 -18.86 9.35
N THR A 345 -15.84 -18.03 10.12
CA THR A 345 -16.10 -18.30 11.55
C THR A 345 -17.20 -19.33 11.79
N GLY A 346 -18.15 -19.44 10.86
CA GLY A 346 -19.45 -20.06 11.13
C GLY A 346 -20.51 -19.06 11.60
N THR A 347 -21.74 -19.54 11.67
CA THR A 347 -22.93 -18.86 12.18
C THR A 347 -22.97 -18.86 13.70
N LYS A 348 -23.82 -18.00 14.27
CA LYS A 348 -24.13 -18.04 15.70
C LYS A 348 -24.56 -19.43 16.15
N SER A 349 -25.35 -20.13 15.34
CA SER A 349 -25.83 -21.49 15.65
C SER A 349 -24.67 -22.47 15.74
N GLU A 350 -23.81 -22.50 14.72
CA GLU A 350 -22.63 -23.38 14.66
C GLU A 350 -21.64 -23.07 15.79
N LEU A 351 -21.42 -21.79 16.11
CA LEU A 351 -20.56 -21.37 17.23
C LEU A 351 -21.15 -21.76 18.61
N ILE A 352 -22.48 -21.87 18.74
CA ILE A 352 -23.12 -22.39 19.96
C ILE A 352 -22.93 -23.90 20.04
N GLU A 353 -23.12 -24.62 18.93
CA GLU A 353 -22.93 -26.08 18.84
C GLU A 353 -21.49 -26.47 19.19
N LEU A 354 -20.50 -25.67 18.78
CA LEU A 354 -19.09 -25.84 19.13
C LEU A 354 -18.70 -25.34 20.53
N ASP A 355 -19.65 -24.88 21.36
CA ASP A 355 -19.43 -24.26 22.68
C ASP A 355 -18.45 -23.05 22.67
N LEU A 356 -18.30 -22.39 21.52
CA LEU A 356 -17.43 -21.23 21.36
C LEU A 356 -18.16 -19.90 21.63
N TRP A 357 -19.48 -19.86 21.49
CA TRP A 357 -20.25 -18.62 21.56
C TRP A 357 -20.03 -17.82 22.85
N ASN A 358 -19.84 -18.49 23.99
CA ASN A 358 -19.64 -17.82 25.28
C ASN A 358 -18.17 -17.59 25.64
N ASN A 359 -17.24 -18.08 24.83
CA ASN A 359 -15.82 -17.87 25.03
C ASN A 359 -15.47 -16.36 25.00
N PRO A 360 -14.61 -15.84 25.90
CA PRO A 360 -14.27 -14.41 25.94
C PRO A 360 -13.82 -13.81 24.60
N TYR A 361 -13.09 -14.56 23.77
CA TYR A 361 -12.59 -14.06 22.48
C TYR A 361 -13.71 -13.90 21.44
N VAL A 362 -14.74 -14.77 21.48
CA VAL A 362 -15.91 -14.69 20.60
C VAL A 362 -16.96 -13.72 21.15
N LYS A 363 -17.16 -13.75 22.48
CA LYS A 363 -18.19 -12.97 23.18
C LYS A 363 -18.07 -11.48 22.92
N LYS A 364 -16.86 -10.97 22.75
CA LYS A 364 -16.57 -9.56 22.42
C LYS A 364 -17.21 -9.10 21.09
N TYR A 365 -17.52 -10.03 20.18
CA TYR A 365 -17.96 -9.73 18.82
C TYR A 365 -19.36 -10.26 18.48
N LYS A 366 -20.14 -10.70 19.47
CA LYS A 366 -21.49 -11.27 19.25
C LYS A 366 -22.41 -10.38 18.41
N ASP A 367 -22.36 -9.06 18.66
CA ASP A 367 -23.21 -8.09 17.97
C ASP A 367 -22.85 -7.97 16.48
N LYS A 368 -21.61 -8.28 16.09
CA LYS A 368 -21.17 -8.29 14.69
C LYS A 368 -21.42 -9.62 13.98
N LEU A 369 -21.34 -10.73 14.73
CA LEU A 369 -21.44 -12.10 14.25
C LEU A 369 -22.88 -12.63 14.16
N SER A 370 -23.87 -11.87 14.64
CA SER A 370 -25.23 -12.39 14.72
C SER A 370 -26.31 -11.40 14.34
N ASN A 371 -27.35 -11.96 13.73
CA ASN A 371 -28.61 -11.31 13.54
C ASN A 371 -29.57 -11.74 14.66
N SER A 372 -30.28 -10.78 15.24
CA SER A 372 -31.27 -11.06 16.29
C SER A 372 -32.44 -11.92 15.80
N SER A 373 -32.73 -11.88 14.50
CA SER A 373 -33.88 -12.52 13.86
C SER A 373 -33.56 -13.90 13.27
N ASP A 374 -32.28 -14.19 12.99
CA ASP A 374 -31.85 -15.48 12.43
C ASP A 374 -30.44 -15.86 12.93
N SER A 375 -30.36 -16.92 13.73
CA SER A 375 -29.07 -17.42 14.24
C SER A 375 -28.27 -18.21 13.21
N LYS A 376 -28.88 -18.58 12.08
CA LYS A 376 -28.25 -19.33 10.98
C LYS A 376 -27.83 -18.44 9.81
N SER A 377 -28.06 -17.13 9.91
CA SER A 377 -27.67 -16.20 8.86
C SER A 377 -26.15 -16.23 8.64
N LYS A 378 -25.76 -16.21 7.36
CA LYS A 378 -24.38 -16.13 6.87
C LYS A 378 -24.05 -14.78 6.22
N ASN A 379 -24.86 -13.74 6.48
CA ASN A 379 -24.67 -12.40 5.95
C ASN A 379 -23.92 -11.45 6.90
N GLU A 380 -23.55 -11.94 8.08
CA GLU A 380 -22.99 -11.14 9.15
C GLU A 380 -21.47 -11.07 9.01
N HIS A 381 -20.78 -10.41 9.95
CA HIS A 381 -19.33 -10.24 9.88
C HIS A 381 -18.62 -11.52 10.34
N GLN A 382 -18.64 -12.54 9.49
CA GLN A 382 -18.27 -13.94 9.79
C GLN A 382 -17.01 -14.39 9.05
N ILE A 383 -16.26 -13.46 8.45
CA ILE A 383 -14.95 -13.70 7.87
C ILE A 383 -13.91 -13.03 8.77
N ILE A 384 -12.95 -13.78 9.29
CA ILE A 384 -11.76 -13.25 9.95
C ILE A 384 -10.69 -13.06 8.88
N GLU A 385 -10.20 -11.84 8.73
CA GLU A 385 -9.14 -11.53 7.77
C GLU A 385 -8.18 -10.47 8.31
N ALA A 386 -6.92 -10.54 7.88
CA ALA A 386 -5.91 -9.55 8.17
C ALA A 386 -5.85 -8.53 7.02
N LEU A 387 -6.38 -7.33 7.25
CA LEU A 387 -6.27 -6.21 6.32
C LEU A 387 -5.24 -5.20 6.85
N ARG A 388 -4.87 -4.20 6.05
CA ARG A 388 -3.98 -3.10 6.50
C ARG A 388 -4.48 -2.39 7.77
N SER A 389 -5.80 -2.36 8.00
CA SER A 389 -6.44 -1.82 9.20
C SER A 389 -6.24 -2.69 10.45
N GLY A 390 -5.68 -3.89 10.28
CA GLY A 390 -5.54 -4.92 11.30
C GLY A 390 -6.43 -6.13 11.00
N VAL A 391 -6.39 -7.10 11.91
CA VAL A 391 -7.23 -8.29 11.84
C VAL A 391 -8.65 -7.92 12.28
N GLN A 392 -9.62 -8.12 11.39
CA GLN A 392 -11.00 -7.72 11.62
C GLN A 392 -12.00 -8.82 11.24
N LEU A 393 -13.27 -8.55 11.51
CA LEU A 393 -14.40 -9.33 11.04
C LEU A 393 -15.07 -8.58 9.90
N SER A 394 -15.28 -9.25 8.77
CA SER A 394 -15.89 -8.72 7.56
C SER A 394 -17.05 -9.60 7.10
N THR A 395 -17.93 -9.04 6.29
CA THR A 395 -19.03 -9.75 5.64
C THR A 395 -18.54 -10.43 4.35
N LEU A 396 -19.26 -11.46 3.88
CA LEU A 396 -18.99 -12.05 2.57
C LEU A 396 -19.15 -11.03 1.43
N GLU A 397 -20.06 -10.07 1.57
CA GLU A 397 -20.28 -9.04 0.54
C GLU A 397 -19.09 -8.09 0.39
N GLU A 398 -18.46 -7.71 1.51
CA GLU A 398 -17.22 -6.92 1.49
C GLU A 398 -16.07 -7.72 0.87
N PHE A 399 -16.00 -9.03 1.18
CA PHE A 399 -14.96 -9.92 0.66
C PHE A 399 -15.10 -10.21 -0.84
N MET A 400 -16.31 -10.23 -1.41
CA MET A 400 -16.58 -10.66 -2.79
C MET A 400 -16.20 -9.68 -3.91
N ASN A 401 -15.57 -8.55 -3.59
CA ASN A 401 -14.98 -7.69 -4.63
C ASN A 401 -13.66 -8.29 -5.13
N ILE A 402 -13.74 -9.43 -5.82
CA ILE A 402 -12.63 -10.32 -6.23
C ILE A 402 -12.94 -10.95 -7.60
N ASP A 403 -11.94 -11.53 -8.25
CA ASP A 403 -12.13 -12.29 -9.50
C ASP A 403 -12.15 -13.79 -9.26
N ASP A 404 -11.25 -14.28 -8.42
CA ASP A 404 -11.17 -15.68 -8.05
C ASP A 404 -11.53 -15.85 -6.58
N PHE A 405 -12.19 -16.97 -6.27
CA PHE A 405 -12.60 -17.34 -4.92
C PHE A 405 -12.46 -18.83 -4.72
N VAL A 406 -11.77 -19.25 -3.67
CA VAL A 406 -11.58 -20.65 -3.30
C VAL A 406 -12.09 -20.90 -1.89
N ILE A 407 -12.75 -22.04 -1.70
CA ILE A 407 -13.02 -22.61 -0.38
C ILE A 407 -12.11 -23.83 -0.19
N LEU A 408 -11.20 -23.75 0.78
CA LEU A 408 -10.42 -24.87 1.25
C LEU A 408 -10.94 -25.33 2.61
N ARG A 409 -11.23 -26.62 2.76
CA ARG A 409 -11.75 -27.18 4.00
C ARG A 409 -10.70 -28.07 4.67
N PRO A 410 -10.35 -27.81 5.94
CA PRO A 410 -9.51 -28.71 6.71
C PRO A 410 -10.15 -30.09 6.87
N ILE A 411 -9.37 -31.14 6.65
CA ILE A 411 -9.75 -32.51 6.96
C ILE A 411 -9.01 -32.95 8.21
N PHE A 412 -9.78 -33.28 9.25
CA PHE A 412 -9.28 -33.83 10.49
C PHE A 412 -9.73 -35.28 10.68
N ASN A 413 -8.99 -36.02 11.50
CA ASN A 413 -9.38 -37.38 11.89
C ASN A 413 -10.71 -37.36 12.66
N GLU A 414 -11.59 -38.35 12.42
CA GLU A 414 -12.94 -38.41 13.00
C GLU A 414 -12.97 -38.29 14.54
N ASN A 415 -11.94 -38.78 15.22
CA ASN A 415 -11.88 -38.76 16.69
C ASN A 415 -11.48 -37.40 17.28
N GLU A 416 -10.84 -36.52 16.51
CA GLU A 416 -10.25 -35.27 17.00
C GLU A 416 -10.81 -34.03 16.29
N GLY A 417 -11.58 -34.22 15.20
CA GLY A 417 -11.96 -33.14 14.31
C GLY A 417 -12.77 -32.02 14.96
N GLU A 418 -13.67 -32.34 15.89
CA GLU A 418 -14.44 -31.31 16.60
C GLU A 418 -13.54 -30.46 17.51
N GLU A 419 -12.63 -31.08 18.27
CA GLU A 419 -11.73 -30.38 19.19
C GLU A 419 -10.68 -29.56 18.44
N LEU A 420 -10.10 -30.10 17.36
CA LEU A 420 -9.19 -29.35 16.48
C LEU A 420 -9.91 -28.19 15.79
N THR A 421 -11.18 -28.36 15.42
CA THR A 421 -11.99 -27.27 14.86
C THR A 421 -12.21 -26.15 15.87
N LYS A 422 -12.55 -26.52 17.12
CA LYS A 422 -12.72 -25.56 18.22
C LYS A 422 -11.43 -24.81 18.51
N GLU A 423 -10.32 -25.53 18.62
CA GLU A 423 -9.00 -24.94 18.87
C GLU A 423 -8.65 -23.93 17.77
N ALA A 424 -8.79 -24.33 16.51
CA ALA A 424 -8.38 -23.51 15.39
C ALA A 424 -9.25 -22.25 15.22
N LEU A 425 -10.58 -22.37 15.35
CA LEU A 425 -11.46 -21.21 15.38
C LEU A 425 -11.12 -20.27 16.53
N LEU A 426 -10.81 -20.83 17.71
CA LEU A 426 -10.45 -20.02 18.86
C LEU A 426 -9.12 -19.29 18.65
N MET A 427 -8.14 -19.95 18.01
CA MET A 427 -6.89 -19.32 17.61
C MET A 427 -7.12 -18.20 16.60
N ALA A 428 -8.01 -18.39 15.62
CA ALA A 428 -8.39 -17.32 14.67
C ALA A 428 -9.03 -16.13 15.40
N PHE A 429 -9.99 -16.37 16.30
CA PHE A 429 -10.64 -15.31 17.08
C PHE A 429 -9.68 -14.52 17.98
N ARG A 430 -8.63 -15.17 18.51
CA ARG A 430 -7.58 -14.52 19.31
C ARG A 430 -6.78 -13.49 18.50
N GLN A 431 -6.78 -13.60 17.16
CA GLN A 431 -6.08 -12.65 16.30
C GLN A 431 -6.90 -11.38 16.06
N VAL A 432 -8.24 -11.45 16.17
CA VAL A 432 -9.12 -10.30 15.87
C VAL A 432 -8.81 -9.10 16.78
N GLY A 433 -8.42 -7.99 16.16
CA GLY A 433 -7.99 -6.76 16.80
C GLY A 433 -6.47 -6.58 16.91
N LYS A 434 -5.67 -7.56 16.49
CA LYS A 434 -4.22 -7.37 16.31
C LYS A 434 -3.93 -6.43 15.15
N LYS A 435 -2.80 -5.73 15.23
CA LYS A 435 -2.30 -4.92 14.11
C LYS A 435 -1.77 -5.85 13.02
N TYR A 436 -1.75 -5.37 11.79
CA TYR A 436 -1.19 -6.11 10.66
C TYR A 436 0.34 -6.16 10.76
N ASP A 437 0.98 -7.27 10.35
CA ASP A 437 2.44 -7.35 10.29
C ASP A 437 2.96 -6.84 8.97
N PHE A 438 3.55 -5.65 9.02
CA PHE A 438 4.21 -5.08 7.87
C PHE A 438 5.58 -5.71 7.62
N ASN A 439 6.15 -6.43 8.60
CA ASN A 439 7.47 -7.04 8.50
C ASN A 439 7.48 -8.43 7.88
N PHE A 440 6.32 -9.07 7.66
CA PHE A 440 6.23 -10.44 7.14
C PHE A 440 7.16 -11.41 7.88
N ASP A 441 7.30 -11.25 9.20
CA ASP A 441 8.11 -12.12 10.05
C ASP A 441 7.20 -12.95 10.95
N VAL A 442 7.04 -14.22 10.57
CA VAL A 442 6.22 -15.23 11.26
C VAL A 442 6.59 -15.44 12.73
N ASN A 443 7.76 -14.96 13.16
CA ASN A 443 8.23 -15.07 14.55
C ASN A 443 7.77 -13.88 15.42
N THR A 444 7.22 -12.82 14.83
CA THR A 444 6.61 -11.73 15.58
C THR A 444 5.20 -12.13 16.00
N THR A 445 4.88 -11.97 17.29
CA THR A 445 3.61 -12.50 17.86
C THR A 445 2.53 -11.42 18.00
N ASP A 446 2.89 -10.15 17.78
CA ASP A 446 2.05 -8.97 17.97
C ASP A 446 1.48 -8.38 16.68
N LYS A 447 1.90 -8.90 15.52
CA LYS A 447 1.44 -8.49 14.20
C LYS A 447 1.23 -9.72 13.29
N ILE A 448 0.31 -9.67 12.31
CA ILE A 448 -0.01 -10.80 11.42
C ILE A 448 -0.26 -10.36 9.95
N VAL A 449 0.31 -11.08 8.98
CA VAL A 449 -0.04 -11.05 7.53
C VAL A 449 -1.20 -12.01 7.24
N CYS A 450 -1.97 -11.79 6.16
CA CYS A 450 -3.12 -12.64 5.82
C CYS A 450 -2.82 -14.15 5.75
N SER A 451 -1.70 -14.56 5.17
CA SER A 451 -1.28 -15.96 5.13
C SER A 451 -0.78 -16.49 6.48
N GLU A 452 -0.23 -15.62 7.33
CA GLU A 452 0.12 -15.96 8.71
C GLU A 452 -1.12 -16.22 9.56
N LEU A 453 -2.27 -15.62 9.23
CA LEU A 453 -3.53 -15.90 9.91
C LEU A 453 -3.87 -17.40 9.82
N ALA A 454 -3.69 -18.04 8.67
CA ALA A 454 -3.84 -19.48 8.55
C ALA A 454 -2.76 -20.22 9.37
N TYR A 455 -1.49 -19.84 9.23
CA TYR A 455 -0.40 -20.47 9.99
C TYR A 455 -0.65 -20.50 11.51
N VAL A 456 -1.01 -19.36 12.11
CA VAL A 456 -1.24 -19.26 13.57
C VAL A 456 -2.58 -19.81 14.03
N SER A 457 -3.55 -19.94 13.12
CA SER A 457 -4.88 -20.47 13.47
C SER A 457 -4.93 -21.99 13.45
N PHE A 458 -4.03 -22.65 12.72
CA PHE A 458 -4.05 -24.11 12.55
C PHE A 458 -2.75 -24.73 13.08
N PRO A 459 -2.57 -24.83 14.41
CA PRO A 459 -1.34 -25.37 15.00
C PRO A 459 -1.12 -26.86 14.69
N SER A 460 -2.16 -27.57 14.25
CA SER A 460 -2.12 -28.99 13.89
C SER A 460 -1.78 -29.26 12.43
N ILE A 461 -1.61 -28.23 11.59
CA ILE A 461 -1.25 -28.36 10.18
C ILE A 461 0.21 -27.97 10.00
N ASP A 462 0.99 -28.85 9.36
CA ASP A 462 2.36 -28.55 8.95
C ASP A 462 2.35 -27.73 7.66
N TRP A 463 2.45 -26.40 7.79
CA TRP A 463 2.43 -25.48 6.67
C TRP A 463 3.79 -25.40 5.96
N PRO A 464 3.82 -25.37 4.61
CA PRO A 464 5.05 -25.09 3.89
C PRO A 464 5.43 -23.61 4.05
N THR A 465 6.61 -23.36 4.60
CA THR A 465 7.18 -22.00 4.72
C THR A 465 8.36 -21.83 3.79
N GLU A 466 8.51 -20.64 3.23
CA GLU A 466 9.67 -20.25 2.43
C GLU A 466 10.53 -19.26 3.23
N LYS A 467 11.74 -18.96 2.73
CA LYS A 467 12.64 -17.99 3.36
C LYS A 467 12.99 -16.89 2.37
N THR A 468 12.47 -15.69 2.59
CA THR A 468 12.72 -14.51 1.75
C THR A 468 13.41 -13.43 2.59
N LEU A 469 14.51 -12.86 2.10
CA LEU A 469 15.31 -11.83 2.80
C LEU A 469 15.67 -12.21 4.26
N GLY A 470 15.92 -13.51 4.51
CA GLY A 470 16.30 -14.01 5.83
C GLY A 470 15.13 -14.30 6.78
N ARG A 471 13.88 -14.00 6.40
CA ARG A 471 12.67 -14.22 7.20
C ARG A 471 11.89 -15.42 6.68
N HIS A 472 11.32 -16.20 7.60
CA HIS A 472 10.38 -17.26 7.21
C HIS A 472 9.04 -16.63 6.88
N ASN A 473 8.46 -16.97 5.73
CA ASN A 473 7.15 -16.47 5.31
C ASN A 473 6.29 -17.63 4.78
N ILE A 474 4.98 -17.37 4.73
CA ILE A 474 4.00 -18.25 4.10
C ILE A 474 3.24 -17.39 3.10
N SER A 475 3.05 -17.85 1.86
CA SER A 475 2.21 -17.19 0.86
C SER A 475 0.81 -17.80 0.84
N PRO A 476 -0.21 -17.10 0.30
CA PRO A 476 -1.51 -17.71 0.03
C PRO A 476 -1.40 -18.95 -0.86
N ASP A 477 -0.45 -18.96 -1.80
CA ASP A 477 -0.17 -20.13 -2.63
C ASP A 477 0.39 -21.32 -1.84
N ASN A 478 1.18 -21.07 -0.79
CA ASN A 478 1.63 -22.12 0.11
C ASN A 478 0.47 -22.76 0.89
N VAL A 479 -0.57 -21.97 1.21
CA VAL A 479 -1.83 -22.50 1.78
C VAL A 479 -2.57 -23.34 0.74
N ALA A 480 -2.74 -22.82 -0.48
CA ALA A 480 -3.39 -23.55 -1.58
C ALA A 480 -2.68 -24.87 -1.93
N LYS A 481 -1.34 -24.92 -1.84
CA LYS A 481 -0.50 -26.12 -2.03
C LYS A 481 -0.96 -27.33 -1.22
N LEU A 482 -1.53 -27.11 -0.04
CA LEU A 482 -2.00 -28.20 0.83
C LEU A 482 -3.28 -28.89 0.33
N ALA A 483 -3.94 -28.36 -0.71
CA ALA A 483 -5.10 -29.01 -1.33
C ALA A 483 -4.72 -30.03 -2.43
N TRP A 484 -3.45 -30.13 -2.83
CA TRP A 484 -3.00 -30.94 -3.97
C TRP A 484 -3.39 -32.42 -3.91
N ASN A 485 -3.39 -32.97 -2.69
CA ASN A 485 -3.61 -34.38 -2.40
C ASN A 485 -4.90 -34.60 -1.59
N SER A 486 -5.77 -33.59 -1.52
CA SER A 486 -6.97 -33.56 -0.66
C SER A 486 -6.68 -33.76 0.83
N LEU A 487 -5.43 -33.62 1.27
CA LEU A 487 -4.99 -33.69 2.66
C LEU A 487 -3.76 -32.78 2.81
N PRO A 488 -3.69 -31.96 3.89
CA PRO A 488 -4.69 -31.81 4.96
C PRO A 488 -5.90 -30.92 4.57
N LEU A 489 -5.93 -30.34 3.36
CA LEU A 489 -7.02 -29.50 2.90
C LEU A 489 -7.76 -30.13 1.71
N GLU A 490 -9.08 -30.03 1.69
CA GLU A 490 -9.95 -30.35 0.55
C GLU A 490 -10.29 -29.07 -0.21
N LEU A 491 -10.24 -29.12 -1.54
CA LEU A 491 -10.78 -28.08 -2.40
C LEU A 491 -12.29 -28.28 -2.54
N VAL A 492 -13.09 -27.42 -1.92
CA VAL A 492 -14.57 -27.53 -1.92
C VAL A 492 -15.19 -26.79 -3.11
N MET A 493 -14.61 -25.66 -3.49
CA MET A 493 -15.16 -24.80 -4.51
C MET A 493 -14.07 -23.89 -5.07
N PHE A 494 -14.10 -23.68 -6.39
CA PHE A 494 -13.24 -22.71 -7.06
C PHE A 494 -14.02 -21.90 -8.11
N TYR A 495 -14.09 -20.59 -7.91
CA TYR A 495 -14.39 -19.62 -8.95
C TYR A 495 -13.09 -19.06 -9.51
N HIS A 496 -12.95 -19.07 -10.82
CA HIS A 496 -11.86 -18.39 -11.52
C HIS A 496 -12.43 -17.47 -12.59
N ASP A 497 -11.90 -16.26 -12.65
CA ASP A 497 -12.30 -15.23 -13.59
C ASP A 497 -13.81 -14.94 -13.56
N GLY A 498 -14.40 -15.00 -12.37
CA GLY A 498 -15.82 -14.81 -12.14
C GLY A 498 -16.73 -15.99 -12.49
N GLN A 499 -16.18 -17.15 -12.88
CA GLN A 499 -16.95 -18.34 -13.27
C GLN A 499 -16.64 -19.52 -12.37
N LEU A 500 -17.67 -20.31 -12.05
CA LEU A 500 -17.48 -21.55 -11.30
C LEU A 500 -16.75 -22.57 -12.18
N ILE A 501 -15.64 -23.10 -11.69
CA ILE A 501 -14.91 -24.15 -12.39
C ILE A 501 -15.58 -25.50 -12.12
N PRO A 502 -15.80 -26.35 -13.16
CA PRO A 502 -16.39 -27.67 -12.98
C PRO A 502 -15.59 -28.52 -12.00
N GLU A 503 -16.28 -29.19 -11.07
CA GLU A 503 -15.72 -29.94 -9.94
C GLU A 503 -14.57 -30.87 -10.36
N GLU A 504 -14.73 -31.58 -11.46
CA GLU A 504 -13.75 -32.52 -12.01
C GLU A 504 -12.45 -31.87 -12.50
N THR A 505 -12.46 -30.56 -12.76
CA THR A 505 -11.30 -29.79 -13.26
C THR A 505 -10.78 -28.74 -12.28
N GLN A 506 -11.44 -28.53 -11.12
CA GLN A 506 -11.07 -27.46 -10.18
C GLN A 506 -9.62 -27.55 -9.74
N LEU A 507 -9.20 -28.75 -9.31
CA LEU A 507 -7.86 -28.97 -8.81
C LEU A 507 -6.80 -28.83 -9.90
N GLU A 508 -7.08 -29.30 -11.12
CA GLU A 508 -6.16 -29.15 -12.26
C GLU A 508 -6.00 -27.68 -12.63
N LYS A 509 -7.11 -26.92 -12.67
CA LYS A 509 -7.06 -25.49 -12.99
C LYS A 509 -6.30 -24.69 -11.94
N MET A 510 -6.50 -24.99 -10.66
CA MET A 510 -5.77 -24.33 -9.56
C MET A 510 -4.27 -24.60 -9.66
N LYS A 511 -3.87 -25.85 -9.97
CA LYS A 511 -2.46 -26.22 -10.17
C LYS A 511 -1.83 -25.46 -11.34
N GLU A 512 -2.53 -25.41 -12.48
CA GLU A 512 -2.09 -24.68 -13.68
C GLU A 512 -1.76 -23.21 -13.37
N LEU A 513 -2.67 -22.52 -12.68
CA LEU A 513 -2.54 -21.09 -12.36
C LEU A 513 -1.41 -20.80 -11.37
N MET A 514 -1.10 -21.73 -10.47
CA MET A 514 -0.03 -21.54 -9.48
C MET A 514 1.36 -21.96 -9.98
N THR A 515 1.44 -22.56 -11.17
CA THR A 515 2.70 -23.01 -11.79
C THR A 515 3.15 -22.16 -12.98
N ASN A 516 2.25 -21.30 -13.48
CA ASN A 516 2.51 -20.31 -14.52
C ASN A 516 2.68 -18.93 -13.88
#